data_AF-A0AAJ2ATR8-F1
#
_entry.id   AF-A0AAJ2ATR8-F1
#
_cell.length_a   1.000
_cell.length_b   1.000
_cell.length_c   1.000
_cell.angle_alpha   90.00
_cell.angle_beta   90.00
_cell.angle_gamma   90.00
#
_symmetry.space_group_name_H-M   'P 1'
#
loop_
_entity.id
_entity.type
_entity.pdbx_description
1 polymer ?
#
loop_
_entity_poly.entity_id
_entity_poly.type
_entity_poly.pdbx_seq_one_letter_code
_entity_poly.pdbx_strand_id
1 'polypeptide(L)'
;MVTFPPNGYTPAHRHPGSVNAVVLEGTVRSQMEGGPPTAYTVGQTWFEAPRALHMFAENPDPVHPAKLLATFVADTNCGPLMLPPDEN
;
A
#
# COMPACT_ATOMS: atom_id res chain seq x y z
N MET A 1 -11.45 1.40 0.53
CA MET A 1 -11.11 0.01 0.10
C MET A 1 -10.21 0.13 -1.11
N VAL A 2 -9.14 -0.64 -1.18
CA VAL A 2 -8.29 -0.76 -2.38
C VAL A 2 -8.45 -2.17 -2.91
N THR A 3 -8.68 -2.30 -4.22
CA THR A 3 -8.84 -3.58 -4.91
C THR A 3 -7.72 -3.72 -5.92
N PHE A 4 -6.98 -4.82 -5.83
CA PHE A 4 -6.00 -5.22 -6.82
C PHE A 4 -6.63 -6.29 -7.73
N PRO A 5 -6.71 -6.06 -9.06
CA PRO A 5 -7.02 -7.14 -9.99
C PRO A 5 -5.93 -8.21 -9.95
N PRO A 6 -6.11 -9.35 -10.65
CA PRO A 6 -5.02 -10.30 -10.86
C PRO A 6 -3.79 -9.59 -11.45
N ASN A 7 -2.61 -9.86 -10.88
CA ASN A 7 -1.35 -9.16 -11.17
C ASN A 7 -1.39 -7.62 -11.01
N GLY A 8 -2.36 -7.08 -10.27
CA GLY A 8 -2.47 -5.65 -10.01
C GLY A 8 -1.24 -5.13 -9.28
N TYR A 9 -0.78 -3.94 -9.64
CA TYR A 9 0.47 -3.37 -9.13
C TYR A 9 0.32 -1.87 -8.89
N THR A 10 0.96 -1.37 -7.83
CA THR A 10 1.13 0.04 -7.55
C THR A 10 2.62 0.35 -7.44
N PRO A 11 3.14 1.32 -8.21
CA PRO A 11 4.56 1.67 -8.19
C PRO A 11 4.91 2.46 -6.91
N ALA A 12 6.19 2.81 -6.79
CA ALA A 12 6.68 3.59 -5.67
C ALA A 12 5.89 4.89 -5.47
N HIS A 13 5.49 5.17 -4.24
CA HIS A 13 4.71 6.37 -3.88
C HIS A 13 4.87 6.71 -2.39
N ARG A 14 4.37 7.89 -2.01
CA ARG A 14 4.29 8.36 -0.63
C ARG A 14 2.87 8.81 -0.28
N HIS A 15 2.61 8.96 1.01
CA HIS A 15 1.38 9.54 1.55
C HIS A 15 1.70 10.76 2.44
N PRO A 16 0.86 11.81 2.44
CA PRO A 16 1.08 13.00 3.28
C PRO A 16 0.91 12.71 4.78
N GLY A 17 0.09 11.72 5.12
CA GLY A 17 -0.12 11.22 6.46
C GLY A 17 0.26 9.74 6.59
N SER A 18 -0.07 9.14 7.72
CA SER A 18 0.19 7.71 7.95
C SER A 18 -0.88 6.83 7.36
N VAL A 19 -0.50 5.60 7.00
CA VAL A 19 -1.42 4.57 6.51
C VAL A 19 -1.30 3.31 7.36
N ASN A 20 -2.43 2.77 7.79
CA ASN A 20 -2.53 1.38 8.25
C ASN A 20 -3.32 0.60 7.21
N ALA A 21 -2.70 -0.43 6.64
CA ALA A 21 -3.34 -1.32 5.69
C ALA A 21 -3.63 -2.68 6.34
N VAL A 22 -4.81 -3.23 6.07
CA VAL A 22 -5.20 -4.59 6.45
C VAL A 22 -5.70 -5.36 5.23
N VAL A 23 -5.19 -6.56 5.01
CA VAL A 23 -5.66 -7.42 3.92
C VAL A 23 -7.01 -8.03 4.29
N LEU A 24 -7.98 -7.90 3.38
CA LEU A 24 -9.34 -8.41 3.54
C LEU A 24 -9.63 -9.60 2.62
N GLU A 25 -8.91 -9.72 1.50
CA GLU A 25 -9.09 -10.79 0.52
C GLU A 25 -7.76 -11.05 -0.20
N GLY A 26 -7.46 -12.32 -0.45
CA GLY A 26 -6.27 -12.73 -1.21
C GLY A 26 -4.95 -12.50 -0.48
N THR A 27 -3.90 -12.25 -1.27
CA THR A 27 -2.56 -11.91 -0.79
C THR A 27 -2.12 -10.60 -1.42
N VAL A 28 -1.50 -9.72 -0.63
CA VAL A 28 -0.85 -8.50 -1.14
C VAL A 28 0.61 -8.55 -0.74
N ARG A 29 1.51 -8.42 -1.71
CA ARG A 29 2.92 -8.18 -1.42
C ARG A 29 3.16 -6.69 -1.35
N SER A 30 3.80 -6.23 -0.28
CA SER A 30 4.15 -4.83 -0.08
C SER A 30 5.61 -4.72 0.34
N GLN A 31 6.26 -3.62 -0.03
CA GLN A 31 7.61 -3.29 0.39
C GLN A 31 7.71 -1.83 0.81
N MET A 32 8.09 -1.58 2.06
CA MET A 32 8.56 -0.26 2.50
C MET A 32 10.05 -0.10 2.21
N GLU A 33 10.49 1.13 1.97
CA GLU A 33 11.91 1.45 1.81
C GLU A 33 12.74 0.92 2.98
N GLY A 34 13.90 0.33 2.66
CA GLY A 34 14.81 -0.28 3.64
C GLY A 34 14.37 -1.66 4.18
N GLY A 35 13.18 -2.14 3.83
CA GLY A 35 12.69 -3.47 4.20
C GLY A 35 12.65 -4.46 3.03
N PRO A 36 12.61 -5.78 3.31
CA PRO A 36 12.34 -6.78 2.28
C PRO A 36 10.85 -6.75 1.86
N PRO A 37 10.53 -7.12 0.62
CA PRO A 37 9.15 -7.40 0.23
C PRO A 37 8.52 -8.46 1.13
N THR A 38 7.32 -8.17 1.62
CA THR A 38 6.58 -9.06 2.53
C THR A 38 5.22 -9.40 1.93
N ALA A 39 4.85 -10.67 1.97
CA ALA A 39 3.52 -11.14 1.56
C ALA A 39 2.57 -11.09 2.77
N TYR A 40 1.51 -10.29 2.67
CA TYR A 40 0.47 -10.17 3.66
C TYR A 40 -0.78 -10.91 3.20
N THR A 41 -1.36 -11.69 4.10
CA THR A 41 -2.59 -12.47 3.91
C THR A 41 -3.71 -11.91 4.79
N VAL A 42 -4.93 -12.41 4.59
CA VAL A 42 -6.14 -11.91 5.26
C VAL A 42 -5.94 -11.73 6.77
N GLY A 43 -6.27 -10.53 7.25
CA GLY A 43 -6.15 -10.12 8.65
C GLY A 43 -4.77 -9.57 9.04
N GLN A 44 -3.73 -9.75 8.22
CA GLN A 44 -2.42 -9.18 8.46
C GLN A 44 -2.35 -7.71 8.03
N THR A 45 -1.47 -6.97 8.68
CA THR A 45 -1.36 -5.52 8.55
C THR A 45 0.06 -5.04 8.34
N TRP A 46 0.21 -3.87 7.72
CA TRP A 46 1.44 -3.08 7.77
C TRP A 46 1.12 -1.61 8.01
N PHE A 47 2.16 -0.89 8.43
CA PHE A 47 2.11 0.53 8.73
C PHE A 47 3.06 1.29 7.81
N GLU A 48 2.58 2.41 7.29
CA GLU A 48 3.35 3.37 6.51
C GLU A 48 3.40 4.68 7.30
N ALA A 49 4.59 5.05 7.76
CA ALA A 49 4.78 6.32 8.45
C ALA A 49 4.52 7.49 7.47
N PRO A 50 4.12 8.69 7.96
CA PRO A 50 3.94 9.84 7.10
C PRO A 50 5.17 10.09 6.23
N ARG A 51 4.95 10.31 4.93
CA ARG A 51 6.01 10.52 3.93
C ARG A 51 7.00 9.37 3.78
N ALA A 52 6.83 8.21 4.40
CA ALA A 52 7.66 7.03 4.11
C ALA A 52 7.48 6.59 2.65
N LEU A 53 8.54 6.03 2.04
CA LEU A 53 8.47 5.53 0.68
C LEU A 53 7.92 4.10 0.69
N HIS A 54 6.73 3.93 0.13
CA HIS A 54 6.17 2.63 -0.19
C HIS A 54 6.69 2.26 -1.57
N MET A 55 7.60 1.28 -1.65
CA MET A 55 8.30 0.91 -2.88
C MET A 55 7.35 0.29 -3.90
N PHE A 56 6.44 -0.57 -3.44
CA PHE A 56 5.33 -1.10 -4.22
C PHE A 56 4.32 -1.83 -3.34
N ALA A 57 3.11 -1.98 -3.86
CA ALA A 57 2.19 -3.06 -3.47
C ALA A 57 1.65 -3.77 -4.70
N GLU A 58 1.54 -5.10 -4.63
CA GLU A 58 1.05 -5.94 -5.73
C GLU A 58 0.14 -7.07 -5.24
N ASN A 59 -0.78 -7.49 -6.10
CA ASN A 59 -1.40 -8.80 -6.02
C ASN A 59 -0.59 -9.78 -6.88
N PRO A 60 0.11 -10.77 -6.29
CA PRO A 60 0.90 -11.73 -7.06
C PRO A 60 0.06 -12.83 -7.71
N ASP A 61 -1.24 -12.93 -7.42
CA ASP A 61 -2.11 -13.96 -7.99
C ASP A 61 -2.52 -13.58 -9.44
N PRO A 62 -2.31 -14.46 -10.43
CA PRO A 62 -2.63 -14.19 -11.83
C PRO A 62 -4.09 -14.47 -12.21
N VAL A 63 -4.91 -15.00 -11.28
CA VAL A 63 -6.30 -15.41 -11.52
C VAL A 63 -7.28 -14.69 -10.59
N HIS A 64 -6.96 -14.56 -9.31
CA HIS A 64 -7.88 -14.02 -8.29
C HIS A 64 -7.52 -12.59 -7.88
N PRO A 65 -8.50 -11.75 -7.52
CA PRO A 65 -8.23 -10.42 -6.98
C PRO A 65 -7.74 -10.48 -5.53
N ALA A 66 -7.16 -9.37 -5.07
CA ALA A 66 -6.88 -9.11 -3.66
C ALA A 66 -7.50 -7.77 -3.22
N LYS A 67 -7.82 -7.64 -1.94
CA LYS A 67 -8.40 -6.41 -1.38
C LYS A 67 -7.75 -6.05 -0.05
N LEU A 68 -7.61 -4.76 0.19
CA LEU A 68 -7.20 -4.21 1.47
C LEU A 68 -8.07 -3.03 1.89
N LEU A 69 -8.12 -2.78 3.19
CA LEU A 69 -8.57 -1.53 3.76
C LEU A 69 -7.34 -0.71 4.16
N ALA A 70 -7.13 0.40 3.48
CA ALA A 70 -6.14 1.42 3.85
C ALA A 70 -6.84 2.52 4.65
N THR A 71 -6.41 2.72 5.88
CA THR A 71 -6.88 3.78 6.76
C THR A 71 -5.82 4.87 6.82
N PHE A 72 -6.22 6.10 6.47
CA PHE A 72 -5.34 7.25 6.43
C PHE A 72 -5.56 8.14 7.65
N VAL A 73 -4.48 8.60 8.27
CA VAL A 73 -4.52 9.68 9.27
C VAL A 73 -3.62 10.81 8.76
N ALA A 74 -4.25 11.92 8.37
CA ALA A 74 -3.59 13.07 7.78
C ALA A 74 -4.27 14.37 8.21
N ASP A 75 -3.56 15.49 8.06
CA ASP A 75 -4.11 16.81 8.32
C ASP A 75 -5.28 17.13 7.37
N THR A 76 -6.19 17.97 7.84
CA THR A 76 -7.20 18.59 6.97
C THR A 76 -6.50 19.40 5.87
N ASN A 77 -7.03 19.33 4.64
CA ASN A 77 -6.47 19.99 3.47
C ASN A 77 -5.02 19.58 3.11
N CYS A 78 -4.61 18.34 3.42
CA CYS A 78 -3.28 17.81 3.09
C CYS A 78 -3.02 17.56 1.58
N GLY A 79 -3.99 17.86 0.71
CA GLY A 79 -3.87 17.62 -0.73
C GLY A 79 -4.10 16.15 -1.13
N PRO A 80 -3.49 15.69 -2.23
CA PRO A 80 -3.65 14.30 -2.69
C PRO A 80 -3.12 13.30 -1.67
N LEU A 81 -3.89 12.22 -1.44
CA LEU A 81 -3.48 11.16 -0.53
C LEU A 81 -2.38 10.27 -1.10
N MET A 82 -2.17 10.24 -2.41
CA MET A 82 -1.08 9.52 -3.06
C MET A 82 -0.18 10.54 -3.76
N LEU A 83 1.09 10.54 -3.40
CA LEU A 83 2.11 11.45 -3.90
C LEU A 83 3.15 10.65 -4.70
N PRO A 84 3.72 11.23 -5.76
CA PRO A 84 4.84 10.59 -6.44
C PRO A 84 6.00 10.38 -5.45
N PRO A 85 6.94 9.47 -5.78
CA PRO A 85 8.24 9.50 -5.11
C PRO A 85 8.88 10.88 -5.34
N ASP A 86 9.80 11.29 -4.47
CA ASP A 86 10.47 12.57 -4.66
C ASP A 86 11.22 12.57 -6.01
N GLU A 87 11.18 13.69 -6.73
CA GLU A 87 11.97 13.87 -7.95
C GLU A 87 13.46 13.95 -7.57
N ASN A 88 14.30 13.18 -8.26
CA ASN A 88 15.77 13.29 -8.15
C ASN A 88 16.27 14.58 -8.81
#